data_AF-A0A8S3DMH2-F1
#
_entry.id   AF-A0A8S3DMH2-F1
#
_cell.length_a   1.000
_cell.length_b   1.000
_cell.length_c   1.000
_cell.angle_alpha   90.00
_cell.angle_beta   90.00
_cell.angle_gamma   90.00
#
_symmetry.space_group_name_H-M   'P 1'
#
loop_
_entity.id
_entity.type
_entity.pdbx_description
1 polymer ?
#
loop_
_entity_poly.entity_id
_entity_poly.type
_entity_poly.pdbx_seq_one_letter_code
_entity_poly.pdbx_strand_id
1 'polypeptide(L)'
;MVNTDHDQFYFDLKHYFNRFVPNEDNLDVIDGDDKLNLIVQPISKSVRHALEYFVNDLRRDRDQTIKRFLKENSVNDIFRSIAQLLLSNDDRVSGNSAYILGSTVELEAGLKQFLIVFSDKHKSNNVDVIRILCYLLKHTDPECVLNAAGTLGTI
;
A
#
# COMPACT_ATOMS: atom_id res chain seq x y z
N MET A 1 25.84 0.11 -18.05
CA MET A 1 25.43 1.37 -17.41
C MET A 1 24.40 1.01 -16.36
N VAL A 2 24.74 1.19 -15.08
CA VAL A 2 23.81 0.97 -13.96
C VAL A 2 22.79 2.12 -14.03
N ASN A 3 21.50 1.79 -14.05
CA ASN A 3 20.43 2.75 -14.26
C ASN A 3 20.18 3.51 -12.94
N THR A 4 20.97 4.57 -12.71
CA THR A 4 21.07 5.32 -11.45
C THR A 4 19.75 5.94 -10.98
N ASP A 5 18.79 6.17 -11.87
CA ASP A 5 17.47 6.71 -11.51
C ASP A 5 16.57 5.68 -10.82
N HIS A 6 16.69 4.38 -11.15
CA HIS A 6 15.91 3.33 -10.51
C HIS A 6 16.43 2.98 -9.11
N ASP A 7 17.74 3.01 -8.90
CA ASP A 7 18.31 2.70 -7.58
C ASP A 7 18.07 3.85 -6.57
N GLN A 8 18.05 5.10 -7.05
CA GLN A 8 17.68 6.25 -6.23
C GLN A 8 16.19 6.21 -5.81
N PHE A 9 15.30 5.72 -6.68
CA PHE A 9 13.88 5.60 -6.38
C PHE A 9 13.59 4.68 -5.17
N TYR A 10 14.23 3.51 -5.09
CA TYR A 10 14.02 2.59 -3.96
C TYR A 10 14.61 3.12 -2.65
N PHE A 11 15.75 3.82 -2.73
CA PHE A 11 16.28 4.59 -1.60
C PHE A 11 15.27 5.66 -1.12
N ASP A 12 14.57 6.29 -2.06
CA ASP A 12 13.59 7.34 -1.77
C ASP A 12 12.22 6.81 -1.32
N LEU A 13 11.82 5.57 -1.66
CA LEU A 13 10.56 4.96 -1.18
C LEU A 13 10.47 5.00 0.35
N LYS A 14 11.59 4.72 1.03
CA LYS A 14 11.70 4.85 2.49
C LYS A 14 11.45 6.30 2.93
N HIS A 15 12.02 7.28 2.26
CA HIS A 15 11.86 8.70 2.60
C HIS A 15 10.42 9.19 2.39
N TYR A 16 9.75 8.69 1.35
CA TYR A 16 8.40 9.10 0.99
C TYR A 16 7.32 8.43 1.82
N PHE A 17 7.47 7.15 2.15
CA PHE A 17 6.46 6.41 2.92
C PHE A 17 6.61 6.55 4.44
N ASN A 18 7.82 6.76 4.97
CA ASN A 18 8.03 6.94 6.42
C ASN A 18 7.32 8.17 7.00
N ARG A 19 6.88 9.14 6.18
CA ARG A 19 6.09 10.30 6.63
C ARG A 19 4.61 9.97 6.87
N PHE A 20 4.15 8.79 6.46
CA PHE A 20 2.76 8.37 6.59
C PHE A 20 2.53 7.33 7.68
N VAL A 21 3.61 6.81 8.29
CA VAL A 21 3.52 6.08 9.57
C VAL A 21 3.00 7.08 10.62
N PRO A 22 1.75 6.98 11.08
CA PRO A 22 1.26 7.85 12.14
C PRO A 22 2.09 7.58 13.39
N ASN A 23 2.39 8.62 14.17
CA ASN A 23 2.75 8.42 15.56
C ASN A 23 1.68 7.52 16.21
N GLU A 24 2.11 6.63 17.12
CA GLU A 24 1.27 5.64 17.79
C GLU A 24 -0.03 6.23 18.39
N ASP A 25 -0.08 7.55 18.58
CA ASP A 25 -1.20 8.32 19.13
C ASP A 25 -2.31 8.70 18.12
N ASN A 26 -2.16 8.44 16.81
CA ASN A 26 -3.13 8.87 15.78
C ASN A 26 -3.92 7.72 15.12
N LEU A 27 -3.73 6.49 15.59
CA LEU A 27 -4.54 5.34 15.16
C LEU A 27 -5.52 5.03 16.28
N ASP A 28 -6.62 5.77 16.31
CA ASP A 28 -7.75 5.40 17.16
C ASP A 28 -8.17 3.97 16.81
N VAL A 29 -8.13 3.13 17.84
CA VAL A 29 -8.55 1.74 17.85
C VAL A 29 -9.92 1.63 17.19
N ILE A 30 -10.01 0.76 16.19
CA ILE A 30 -11.25 0.38 15.53
C ILE A 30 -12.09 -0.41 16.55
N ASP A 31 -12.90 0.30 17.34
CA ASP A 31 -14.02 -0.29 18.06
C ASP A 31 -15.33 -0.02 17.30
N GLY A 32 -16.28 -0.94 17.46
CA GLY A 32 -17.46 -1.12 16.61
C GLY A 32 -18.28 0.14 16.38
N ASP A 33 -18.16 0.71 15.18
CA ASP A 33 -19.24 1.30 14.37
C ASP A 33 -18.62 1.85 13.08
N ASP A 34 -18.84 1.17 11.94
CA ASP A 34 -18.81 1.56 10.50
C ASP A 34 -17.98 2.75 9.93
N LYS A 35 -17.16 3.46 10.70
CA LYS A 35 -16.38 4.60 10.24
C LYS A 35 -14.91 4.20 10.14
N LEU A 36 -14.47 3.88 8.92
CA LEU A 36 -13.06 3.96 8.60
C LEU A 36 -12.65 5.43 8.69
N ASN A 37 -11.65 5.73 9.51
CA ASN A 37 -11.03 7.06 9.54
C ASN A 37 -10.27 7.27 8.23
N LEU A 38 -10.94 7.89 7.26
CA LEU A 38 -10.31 8.26 6.00
C LEU A 38 -9.13 9.21 6.28
N ILE A 39 -8.07 9.08 5.49
CA ILE A 39 -7.02 10.08 5.46
C ILE A 39 -7.60 11.29 4.72
N VAL A 40 -8.10 12.26 5.50
CA VAL A 40 -8.64 13.53 4.99
C VAL A 40 -7.52 14.54 4.71
N GLN A 41 -6.31 14.28 5.21
CA GLN A 41 -5.16 15.16 5.04
C GLN A 41 -4.65 15.11 3.58
N PRO A 42 -4.24 16.25 3.00
CA PRO A 42 -3.69 16.26 1.65
C PRO A 42 -2.47 15.34 1.52
N ILE A 43 -2.56 14.33 0.65
CA ILE A 43 -1.42 13.48 0.32
C ILE A 43 -0.38 14.32 -0.44
N SER A 44 0.87 14.29 0.05
CA SER A 44 1.95 15.03 -0.61
C SER A 44 2.15 14.59 -2.06
N LYS A 45 2.47 15.53 -2.95
CA LYS A 45 2.75 15.24 -4.37
C LYS A 45 3.81 14.16 -4.56
N SER A 46 4.82 14.14 -3.67
CA SER A 46 5.88 13.14 -3.69
C SER A 46 5.36 11.72 -3.48
N VAL A 47 4.39 11.51 -2.60
CA VAL A 47 3.81 10.17 -2.39
C VAL A 47 2.96 9.73 -3.56
N ARG A 48 2.16 10.64 -4.12
CA ARG A 48 1.39 10.36 -5.34
C ARG A 48 2.31 9.95 -6.48
N HIS A 49 3.39 10.70 -6.72
CA HIS A 49 4.38 10.34 -7.73
C HIS A 49 5.06 9.00 -7.43
N ALA A 50 5.45 8.74 -6.17
CA ALA A 50 6.08 7.48 -5.80
C ALA A 50 5.18 6.27 -6.09
N LEU A 51 3.88 6.36 -5.78
CA LEU A 51 2.90 5.33 -6.14
C LEU A 51 2.78 5.16 -7.66
N GLU A 52 2.67 6.25 -8.41
CA GLU A 52 2.57 6.22 -9.87
C GLU A 52 3.80 5.60 -10.53
N TYR A 53 5.01 5.91 -10.04
CA TYR A 53 6.24 5.27 -10.49
C TYR A 53 6.26 3.78 -10.17
N PHE A 54 5.87 3.39 -8.96
CA PHE A 54 5.84 1.96 -8.59
C PHE A 54 4.82 1.19 -9.45
N VAL A 55 3.62 1.73 -9.67
CA VAL A 55 2.63 1.15 -10.60
C VAL A 55 3.22 1.00 -11.99
N ASN A 56 3.91 2.02 -12.51
CA ASN A 56 4.53 1.97 -13.83
C ASN A 56 5.63 0.90 -13.91
N ASP A 57 6.44 0.74 -12.87
CA ASP A 57 7.48 -0.30 -12.82
C ASP A 57 6.89 -1.71 -12.73
N LEU A 58 5.83 -1.90 -11.94
CA LEU A 58 5.08 -3.16 -11.89
C LEU A 58 4.48 -3.52 -13.25
N ARG A 59 3.97 -2.55 -13.99
CA ARG A 59 3.42 -2.76 -15.36
C ARG A 59 4.50 -3.10 -16.38
N ARG A 60 5.75 -2.68 -16.16
CA ARG A 60 6.89 -2.94 -17.05
C ARG A 60 7.53 -4.30 -16.80
N ASP A 61 7.87 -4.59 -15.54
CA ASP A 61 8.46 -5.86 -15.11
C ASP A 61 8.01 -6.16 -13.68
N ARG A 62 6.85 -6.81 -13.57
CA ARG A 62 6.20 -7.12 -12.29
C ARG A 62 7.12 -7.92 -11.36
N ASP A 63 7.62 -9.05 -11.84
CA ASP A 63 8.34 -10.02 -11.04
C ASP A 63 9.70 -9.47 -10.56
N GLN A 64 10.45 -8.78 -11.42
CA GLN A 64 11.72 -8.16 -11.01
C GLN A 64 11.50 -7.00 -10.04
N THR A 65 10.47 -6.19 -10.26
CA THR A 65 10.12 -5.06 -9.39
C THR A 65 9.73 -5.53 -8.00
N ILE A 66 8.90 -6.57 -7.87
CA ILE A 66 8.54 -7.16 -6.58
C ILE A 66 9.76 -7.79 -5.91
N LYS A 67 10.58 -8.55 -6.64
CA LYS A 67 11.81 -9.16 -6.08
C LYS A 67 12.79 -8.12 -5.55
N ARG A 68 12.87 -6.93 -6.15
CA ARG A 68 13.67 -5.80 -5.65
C ARG A 68 13.02 -5.19 -4.41
N PHE A 69 11.73 -4.87 -4.50
CA PHE A 69 10.96 -4.32 -3.39
C PHE A 69 11.06 -5.18 -2.10
N LEU A 70 10.97 -6.50 -2.24
CA LEU A 70 11.05 -7.42 -1.09
C LEU A 70 12.45 -7.52 -0.45
N LYS A 71 13.50 -6.98 -1.09
CA LYS A 71 14.86 -6.94 -0.52
C LYS A 71 15.12 -5.69 0.30
N GLU A 72 14.19 -4.73 0.31
CA GLU A 72 14.34 -3.51 1.09
C GLU A 72 14.33 -3.79 2.59
N ASN A 73 15.29 -3.21 3.32
CA ASN A 73 15.37 -3.38 4.78
C ASN A 73 14.12 -2.86 5.51
N SER A 74 13.43 -1.89 4.91
CA SER A 74 12.19 -1.28 5.43
C SER A 74 10.91 -1.84 4.77
N VAL A 75 10.97 -3.01 4.13
CA VAL A 75 9.83 -3.58 3.41
C VAL A 75 8.56 -3.64 4.27
N ASN A 76 8.67 -4.04 5.54
CA ASN A 76 7.52 -4.11 6.45
C ASN A 76 6.85 -2.75 6.66
N ASP A 77 7.64 -1.69 6.81
CA ASP A 77 7.14 -0.34 7.05
C ASP A 77 6.52 0.25 5.78
N ILE A 78 7.11 -0.07 4.62
CA ILE A 78 6.55 0.31 3.32
C ILE A 78 5.21 -0.39 3.09
N PHE A 79 5.08 -1.69 3.39
CA PHE A 79 3.79 -2.39 3.31
C PHE A 79 2.72 -1.72 4.18
N ARG A 80 3.05 -1.38 5.44
CA ARG A 80 2.11 -0.69 6.34
C ARG A 80 1.71 0.69 5.80
N SER A 81 2.67 1.43 5.26
CA SER A 81 2.42 2.76 4.69
C SER A 81 1.50 2.66 3.47
N ILE A 82 1.72 1.69 2.58
CA ILE A 82 0.84 1.44 1.42
C ILE A 82 -0.56 1.02 1.90
N ALA A 83 -0.66 0.16 2.91
CA ALA A 83 -1.95 -0.23 3.49
C ALA A 83 -2.70 0.95 4.11
N GLN A 84 -2.01 1.91 4.74
CA GLN A 84 -2.62 3.14 5.25
C GLN A 84 -3.13 4.02 4.10
N LEU A 85 -2.40 4.10 2.99
CA LEU A 85 -2.82 4.89 1.82
C LEU A 85 -4.08 4.34 1.13
N LEU A 86 -4.50 3.11 1.42
CA LEU A 86 -5.83 2.62 1.04
C LEU A 86 -6.98 3.45 1.64
N LEU A 87 -6.75 4.11 2.79
CA LEU A 87 -7.73 4.98 3.45
C LEU A 87 -7.78 6.39 2.86
N SER A 88 -6.99 6.68 1.83
CA SER A 88 -6.99 7.98 1.16
C SER A 88 -8.35 8.30 0.52
N ASN A 89 -8.80 9.53 0.66
CA ASN A 89 -9.97 10.06 -0.07
C ASN A 89 -9.68 10.36 -1.55
N ASP A 90 -8.41 10.31 -1.94
CA ASP A 90 -7.95 10.42 -3.32
C ASP A 90 -7.98 9.04 -3.98
N ASP A 91 -8.95 8.81 -4.87
CA ASP A 91 -9.16 7.53 -5.59
C ASP A 91 -7.91 7.05 -6.33
N ARG A 92 -7.06 7.96 -6.81
CA ARG A 92 -5.82 7.58 -7.48
C ARG A 92 -4.81 7.00 -6.49
N VAL A 93 -4.75 7.55 -5.28
CA VAL A 93 -3.84 7.08 -4.22
C VAL A 93 -4.32 5.75 -3.66
N SER A 94 -5.60 5.64 -3.30
CA SER A 94 -6.17 4.39 -2.77
C SER A 94 -6.17 3.28 -3.83
N GLY A 95 -6.55 3.60 -5.07
CA GLY A 95 -6.52 2.68 -6.20
C GLY A 95 -5.13 2.19 -6.57
N ASN A 96 -4.12 3.06 -6.60
CA ASN A 96 -2.72 2.65 -6.83
C ASN A 96 -2.18 1.79 -5.68
N SER A 97 -2.54 2.13 -4.43
CA SER A 97 -2.13 1.36 -3.26
C SER A 97 -2.71 -0.05 -3.28
N ALA A 98 -3.99 -0.18 -3.66
CA ALA A 98 -4.62 -1.48 -3.87
C ALA A 98 -3.89 -2.26 -4.97
N TYR A 99 -3.65 -1.65 -6.14
CA TYR A 99 -2.94 -2.30 -7.24
C TYR A 99 -1.55 -2.81 -6.86
N ILE A 100 -0.77 -2.00 -6.13
CA ILE A 100 0.58 -2.37 -5.68
C ILE A 100 0.52 -3.57 -4.72
N LEU A 101 -0.37 -3.53 -3.72
CA LEU A 101 -0.54 -4.65 -2.80
C LEU A 101 -0.97 -5.91 -3.53
N GLY A 102 -2.03 -5.84 -4.35
CA GLY A 102 -2.53 -6.94 -5.17
C GLY A 102 -1.43 -7.56 -6.03
N SER A 103 -0.75 -6.74 -6.84
CA SER A 103 0.34 -7.19 -7.71
C SER A 103 1.46 -7.85 -6.91
N THR A 104 1.77 -7.34 -5.72
CA THR A 104 2.82 -7.90 -4.87
C THR A 104 2.45 -9.28 -4.35
N VAL A 105 1.21 -9.47 -3.89
CA VAL A 105 0.74 -10.73 -3.32
C VAL A 105 0.46 -11.81 -4.36
N GLU A 106 0.40 -11.47 -5.66
CA GLU A 106 0.39 -12.46 -6.75
C GLU A 106 1.67 -13.32 -6.78
N LEU A 107 2.79 -12.84 -6.23
CA LEU A 107 3.98 -13.65 -6.02
C LEU A 107 3.99 -14.28 -4.63
N GLU A 108 4.33 -15.57 -4.55
CA GLU A 108 4.36 -16.33 -3.29
C GLU A 108 5.22 -15.64 -2.20
N ALA A 109 6.38 -15.10 -2.59
CA ALA A 109 7.24 -14.36 -1.66
C ALA A 109 6.58 -13.07 -1.15
N GLY A 110 5.81 -12.39 -2.00
CA GLY A 110 5.05 -11.20 -1.62
C GLY A 110 3.87 -11.53 -0.71
N LEU A 111 3.14 -12.61 -0.99
CA LEU A 111 2.08 -13.10 -0.09
C LEU A 111 2.62 -13.47 1.28
N LYS A 112 3.76 -14.19 1.35
CA LYS A 112 4.43 -14.50 2.63
C LYS A 112 4.77 -13.22 3.40
N GLN A 113 5.33 -12.23 2.72
CA GLN A 113 5.67 -10.95 3.33
C GLN A 113 4.43 -10.18 3.80
N PHE A 114 3.34 -10.20 3.02
CA PHE A 114 2.06 -9.61 3.41
C PHE A 114 1.51 -10.26 4.68
N LEU A 115 1.50 -11.60 4.75
CA LEU A 115 1.05 -12.33 5.93
C LEU A 115 1.91 -12.03 7.17
N ILE A 116 3.24 -11.93 7.03
CA ILE A 116 4.14 -11.51 8.12
C ILE A 116 3.74 -10.14 8.69
N VAL A 117 3.32 -9.21 7.83
CA VAL A 117 2.97 -7.85 8.24
C VAL A 117 1.56 -7.76 8.83
N PHE A 118 0.57 -8.42 8.22
CA PHE A 118 -0.86 -8.17 8.49
C PHE A 118 -1.63 -9.32 9.18
N SER A 119 -1.02 -10.50 9.41
CA SER A 119 -1.75 -11.63 10.02
C SER A 119 -1.95 -11.52 11.54
N ASP A 120 -1.13 -10.71 12.23
CA ASP A 120 -1.19 -10.56 13.69
C ASP A 120 -2.26 -9.54 14.11
N LYS A 121 -3.46 -10.04 14.39
CA LYS A 121 -4.62 -9.22 14.80
C LYS A 121 -4.50 -8.65 16.21
N HIS A 122 -3.50 -9.05 17.00
CA HIS A 122 -3.33 -8.58 18.38
C HIS A 122 -2.45 -7.34 18.49
N LYS A 123 -1.81 -6.90 17.39
CA LYS A 123 -1.11 -5.62 17.34
C LYS A 123 -2.12 -4.50 17.12
N SER A 124 -2.25 -3.61 18.10
CA SER A 124 -3.13 -2.43 18.07
C SER A 124 -2.97 -1.55 16.82
N ASN A 125 -1.80 -1.60 16.17
CA ASN A 125 -1.45 -0.75 15.04
C ASN A 125 -1.63 -1.45 13.68
N ASN A 126 -2.25 -2.64 13.67
CA ASN A 126 -2.40 -3.40 12.43
C ASN A 126 -3.63 -2.94 11.65
N VAL A 127 -3.40 -2.55 10.39
CA VAL A 127 -4.44 -2.10 9.48
C VAL A 127 -5.24 -3.32 9.00
N ASP A 128 -6.57 -3.30 9.14
CA ASP A 128 -7.43 -4.34 8.57
C ASP A 128 -7.59 -4.13 7.06
N VAL A 129 -6.57 -4.58 6.32
CA VAL A 129 -6.48 -4.43 4.86
C VAL A 129 -7.71 -5.01 4.17
N ILE A 130 -8.23 -6.15 4.64
CA ILE A 130 -9.40 -6.80 4.02
C ILE A 130 -10.65 -5.94 4.19
N ARG A 131 -10.90 -5.43 5.41
CA ARG A 131 -12.04 -4.54 5.66
C ARG A 131 -11.94 -3.25 4.82
N ILE A 132 -10.75 -2.70 4.66
CA ILE A 132 -10.55 -1.47 3.86
C ILE A 132 -10.76 -1.74 2.38
N LEU A 133 -10.23 -2.84 1.83
CA LEU A 133 -10.47 -3.21 0.44
C LEU A 133 -11.98 -3.42 0.18
N CYS A 134 -12.71 -4.04 1.10
CA CYS A 134 -14.17 -4.16 1.02
C CYS A 134 -14.89 -2.80 1.03
N TYR A 135 -14.35 -1.81 1.74
CA TYR A 135 -14.87 -0.44 1.69
C TYR A 135 -14.61 0.22 0.33
N LEU A 136 -13.43 0.03 -0.27
CA LEU A 136 -13.09 0.56 -1.59
C LEU A 136 -14.00 0.04 -2.71
N LEU A 137 -14.62 -1.13 -2.56
CA LEU A 137 -15.63 -1.64 -3.50
C LEU A 137 -16.87 -0.75 -3.62
N LYS A 138 -17.06 0.20 -2.70
CA LYS A 138 -18.17 1.16 -2.69
C LYS A 138 -17.80 2.52 -3.30
N HIS A 139 -16.56 2.71 -3.74
CA HIS A 139 -16.12 3.94 -4.38
C HIS A 139 -16.77 4.12 -5.76
N THR A 140 -16.82 5.36 -6.23
CA THR A 140 -17.35 5.69 -7.56
C THR A 140 -16.32 5.53 -8.68
N ASP A 141 -15.03 5.57 -8.36
CA ASP A 141 -13.97 5.39 -9.35
C ASP A 141 -13.81 3.91 -9.76
N PRO A 142 -14.04 3.55 -11.03
CA PRO A 142 -14.00 2.16 -11.46
C PRO A 142 -12.61 1.51 -11.37
N GLU A 143 -11.52 2.26 -11.57
CA GLU A 143 -10.15 1.72 -11.49
C GLU A 143 -9.82 1.33 -10.05
N CYS A 144 -10.17 2.18 -9.08
CA CYS A 144 -10.05 1.90 -7.65
C CYS A 144 -10.86 0.66 -7.24
N VAL A 145 -12.13 0.57 -7.66
CA VAL A 145 -12.99 -0.59 -7.37
C VAL A 145 -12.40 -1.87 -7.97
N LEU A 146 -11.95 -1.84 -9.23
CA LEU A 146 -11.36 -2.99 -9.90
C LEU A 146 -10.06 -3.45 -9.21
N ASN A 147 -9.19 -2.51 -8.84
CA ASN A 147 -7.94 -2.82 -8.15
C ASN A 147 -8.20 -3.42 -6.76
N ALA A 148 -9.19 -2.90 -6.03
CA ALA A 148 -9.59 -3.45 -4.74
C ALA A 148 -10.17 -4.87 -4.87
N ALA A 149 -11.06 -5.09 -5.85
CA ALA A 149 -11.64 -6.40 -6.13
C ALA A 149 -10.57 -7.42 -6.56
N GLY A 150 -9.65 -7.02 -7.44
CA GLY A 150 -8.54 -7.85 -7.88
C GLY A 150 -7.64 -8.25 -6.71
N THR A 151 -7.28 -7.29 -5.86
CA THR A 151 -6.47 -7.55 -4.66
C THR A 151 -7.16 -8.53 -3.70
N LEU A 152 -8.46 -8.35 -3.44
CA LEU A 152 -9.25 -9.28 -2.63
C LEU A 152 -9.34 -10.68 -3.24
N GLY A 153 -9.40 -10.78 -4.57
CA GLY A 153 -9.43 -12.08 -5.25
C GLY A 153 -8.10 -12.82 -5.21
N THR A 154 -6.98 -12.10 -5.01
CA THR A 154 -5.64 -12.69 -4.92
C THR A 154 -5.30 -13.16 -3.51
N ILE A 155 -5.74 -12.44 -2.47
CA ILE A 155 -5.48 -12.78 -1.05
C ILE A 155 -6.35 -13.97 -0.62
#